data_AF-A0A352FJF6-F1
#
_entry.id   AF-A0A352FJF6-F1
#
_cell.length_a   1.000
_cell.length_b   1.000
_cell.length_c   1.000
_cell.angle_alpha   90.00
_cell.angle_beta   90.00
_cell.angle_gamma   90.00
#
_symmetry.space_group_name_H-M   'P 1'
#
loop_
_entity.id
_entity.type
_entity.pdbx_description
1 polymer ?
#
loop_
_entity_poly.entity_id
_entity_poly.type
_entity_poly.pdbx_seq_one_letter_code
_entity_poly.pdbx_strand_id
1 'polypeptide(L)'
;MSAAVKSVPGALATGSATDTQLPNSRRIYIDGSQLGVRVPFREIGQNPTRNFKNELEENPPVRVYDTSGPYGDPSVHCDAQEGLTALRREWIVRRGDVEEYEGRVLQPIDDGYLTFDAANHARQKEKGRLEDFPALRRTPLRAKTGACVTQMHYAKQGIITPEMEYIAIRENLGRRKDLECGGLTPLSDDRSSLNHQHKGVSFGASIPSYVTPEFVRDEVARGR
;
A
#
# COMPACT_ATOMS: atom_id res chain seq x y z
N MET A 1 11.24 -5.11 -49.64
CA MET A 1 10.26 -4.02 -49.80
C MET A 1 10.23 -3.24 -48.49
N SER A 2 10.89 -2.09 -48.50
CA SER A 2 11.01 -1.17 -47.37
C SER A 2 9.70 -0.41 -47.19
N ALA A 3 9.23 -0.22 -45.95
CA ALA A 3 8.24 0.79 -45.62
C ALA A 3 8.66 1.44 -44.29
N ALA A 4 9.35 2.56 -44.40
CA ALA A 4 9.68 3.45 -43.31
C ALA A 4 8.42 4.24 -42.91
N VAL A 5 8.10 4.27 -41.61
CA VAL A 5 7.13 5.21 -41.06
C VAL A 5 7.91 6.35 -40.42
N LYS A 6 7.82 7.54 -41.04
CA LYS A 6 8.21 8.82 -40.42
C LYS A 6 7.09 9.28 -39.48
N SER A 7 7.42 9.78 -38.30
CA SER A 7 6.59 10.76 -37.60
C SER A 7 7.44 11.82 -36.89
N VAL A 8 6.84 12.99 -36.74
CA VAL A 8 7.38 14.36 -36.59
C VAL A 8 7.57 14.72 -35.11
N PRO A 9 8.49 15.63 -34.73
CA PRO A 9 8.80 15.92 -33.32
C PRO A 9 7.86 16.98 -32.70
N GLY A 10 7.68 16.91 -31.38
CA GLY A 10 7.31 18.06 -30.55
C GLY A 10 5.95 17.98 -29.84
N ALA A 11 5.89 17.26 -28.72
CA ALA A 11 5.02 17.60 -27.60
C ALA A 11 5.74 17.15 -26.32
N LEU A 12 5.91 18.07 -25.37
CA LEU A 12 6.37 17.75 -24.02
C LEU A 12 5.40 16.73 -23.43
N ALA A 13 5.85 15.49 -23.28
CA ALA A 13 5.11 14.45 -22.59
C ALA A 13 4.97 14.88 -21.13
N THR A 14 3.80 15.38 -20.75
CA THR A 14 3.29 15.15 -19.40
C THR A 14 3.32 13.64 -19.23
N GLY A 15 4.18 13.15 -18.34
CA GLY A 15 4.31 11.72 -18.12
C GLY A 15 2.97 11.17 -17.63
N SER A 16 2.14 10.66 -18.55
CA SER A 16 0.97 9.90 -18.14
C SER A 16 1.56 8.69 -17.44
N ALA A 17 1.31 8.56 -16.14
CA ALA A 17 1.61 7.35 -15.41
C ALA A 17 1.18 6.19 -16.30
N THR A 18 2.12 5.31 -16.63
CA THR A 18 1.84 4.14 -17.45
C THR A 18 0.70 3.42 -16.75
N ASP A 19 -0.49 3.46 -17.34
CA ASP A 19 -1.65 2.71 -16.90
C ASP A 19 -1.19 1.26 -16.87
N THR A 20 -0.78 0.79 -15.69
CA THR A 20 -0.11 -0.49 -15.55
C THR A 20 -1.25 -1.50 -15.52
N GLN A 21 -1.89 -1.67 -16.67
CA GLN A 21 -3.00 -2.58 -16.82
C GLN A 21 -2.47 -3.97 -16.55
N LEU A 22 -2.83 -4.50 -15.39
CA LEU A 22 -2.61 -5.88 -15.03
C LEU A 22 -3.84 -6.64 -15.57
N PRO A 23 -3.75 -7.23 -16.78
CA PRO A 23 -4.92 -7.78 -17.46
C PRO A 23 -5.58 -8.86 -16.61
N ASN A 24 -6.91 -8.98 -16.75
CA ASN A 24 -7.75 -9.90 -15.98
C ASN A 24 -7.61 -9.76 -14.46
N SER A 25 -7.16 -8.60 -13.97
CA SER A 25 -7.13 -8.33 -12.55
C SER A 25 -7.78 -7.00 -12.20
N ARG A 26 -8.38 -6.95 -11.02
CA ARG A 26 -9.06 -5.76 -10.50
C ARG A 26 -8.60 -5.44 -9.09
N ARG A 27 -8.55 -4.14 -8.79
CA ARG A 27 -8.41 -3.64 -7.43
C ARG A 27 -9.65 -4.00 -6.63
N ILE A 28 -9.44 -4.48 -5.42
CA ILE A 28 -10.49 -4.57 -4.40
C ILE A 28 -9.98 -3.97 -3.10
N TYR A 29 -10.90 -3.67 -2.20
CA TYR A 29 -10.59 -3.18 -0.87
C TYR A 29 -11.40 -3.95 0.15
N ILE A 30 -10.80 -4.15 1.33
CA ILE A 30 -11.46 -4.75 2.47
C ILE A 30 -11.42 -3.75 3.61
N ASP A 31 -12.60 -3.39 4.09
CA ASP A 31 -12.75 -2.45 5.19
C ASP A 31 -12.42 -3.14 6.52
N GLY A 32 -11.71 -2.42 7.38
CA GLY A 32 -11.45 -2.81 8.75
C GLY A 32 -12.59 -2.38 9.69
N SER A 33 -12.50 -2.83 10.94
CA SER A 33 -13.40 -2.42 12.00
C SER A 33 -13.11 -1.00 12.50
N GLN A 34 -11.86 -0.54 12.44
CA GLN A 34 -11.51 0.83 12.80
C GLN A 34 -11.82 1.80 11.66
N LEU A 35 -12.37 2.96 12.01
CA LEU A 35 -12.82 3.98 11.06
C LEU A 35 -11.68 4.43 10.12
N GLY A 36 -11.93 4.24 8.82
CA GLY A 36 -11.04 4.66 7.74
C GLY A 36 -9.99 3.61 7.35
N VAL A 37 -9.92 2.46 8.04
CA VAL A 37 -9.05 1.35 7.63
C VAL A 37 -9.65 0.67 6.41
N ARG A 38 -8.97 0.78 5.27
CA ARG A 38 -9.37 0.18 4.00
C ARG A 38 -8.15 -0.43 3.31
N VAL A 39 -8.09 -1.75 3.26
CA VAL A 39 -6.89 -2.50 2.86
C VAL A 39 -7.02 -2.96 1.40
N PRO A 40 -6.09 -2.55 0.51
CA PRO A 40 -6.14 -2.90 -0.89
C PRO A 40 -5.60 -4.31 -1.15
N PHE A 41 -6.27 -5.01 -2.06
CA PHE A 41 -5.80 -6.25 -2.67
C PHE A 41 -6.07 -6.21 -4.17
N ARG A 42 -5.57 -7.24 -4.86
CA ARG A 42 -5.88 -7.48 -6.24
C ARG A 42 -6.48 -8.87 -6.40
N GLU A 43 -7.55 -8.96 -7.18
CA GLU A 43 -8.16 -10.23 -7.55
C GLU A 43 -7.91 -10.49 -9.03
N ILE A 44 -7.42 -11.69 -9.33
CA ILE A 44 -7.15 -12.17 -10.68
C ILE A 44 -8.29 -13.12 -11.07
N GLY A 45 -9.03 -12.75 -12.12
CA GLY A 45 -10.06 -13.59 -12.70
C GLY A 45 -9.45 -14.83 -13.35
N GLN A 46 -10.11 -15.97 -13.16
CA GLN A 46 -9.73 -17.23 -13.78
C GLN A 46 -10.72 -17.58 -14.89
N ASN A 47 -10.26 -18.26 -15.93
CA ASN A 47 -11.18 -18.77 -16.96
C ASN A 47 -11.97 -19.96 -16.39
N PRO A 48 -13.23 -20.16 -16.80
CA PRO A 48 -14.00 -21.34 -16.43
C PRO A 48 -13.34 -22.64 -16.93
N THR A 49 -13.47 -23.73 -16.18
CA THR A 49 -12.94 -25.06 -16.53
C THR A 49 -14.07 -26.06 -16.69
N ARG A 50 -13.83 -27.21 -17.34
CA ARG A 50 -14.83 -28.28 -17.41
C ARG A 50 -14.64 -29.29 -16.30
N ASN A 51 -15.72 -29.66 -15.63
CA ASN A 51 -15.70 -30.71 -14.61
C ASN A 51 -15.72 -32.12 -15.24
N PHE A 52 -15.69 -33.18 -14.41
CA PHE A 52 -15.72 -34.57 -14.87
C PHE A 52 -17.00 -34.97 -15.63
N LYS A 53 -18.07 -34.17 -15.54
CA LYS A 53 -19.32 -34.33 -16.30
C LYS A 53 -19.32 -33.52 -17.60
N ASN A 54 -18.19 -32.89 -17.95
CA ASN A 54 -18.02 -32.02 -19.12
C ASN A 54 -18.89 -30.74 -19.07
N GLU A 55 -19.34 -30.35 -17.88
CA GLU A 55 -20.07 -29.10 -17.62
C GLU A 55 -19.06 -27.98 -17.33
N LEU A 56 -19.37 -26.75 -17.76
CA LEU A 56 -18.53 -25.59 -17.47
C LEU A 56 -18.72 -25.14 -16.01
N GLU A 57 -17.63 -24.98 -15.29
CA GLU A 57 -17.55 -24.58 -13.90
C GLU A 57 -16.72 -23.30 -13.77
N GLU A 58 -17.30 -22.29 -13.12
CA GLU A 58 -16.65 -21.01 -12.86
C GLU A 58 -15.57 -21.15 -11.79
N ASN A 59 -14.37 -20.62 -12.06
CA ASN A 59 -13.27 -20.65 -11.10
C ASN A 59 -13.27 -19.37 -10.25
N PRO A 60 -13.18 -19.48 -8.90
CA PRO A 60 -13.14 -18.31 -8.05
C PRO A 60 -11.88 -17.47 -8.33
N PRO A 61 -11.92 -16.14 -8.19
CA PRO A 61 -10.74 -15.31 -8.43
C PRO A 61 -9.64 -15.59 -7.41
N VAL A 62 -8.37 -15.50 -7.85
CA VAL A 62 -7.22 -15.60 -6.95
C VAL A 62 -6.90 -14.22 -6.40
N ARG A 63 -6.97 -14.09 -5.08
CA ARG A 63 -6.60 -12.85 -4.39
C ARG A 63 -5.11 -12.85 -4.05
N VAL A 64 -4.45 -11.73 -4.33
CA VAL A 64 -3.01 -11.54 -4.09
C VAL A 64 -2.75 -10.21 -3.37
N TYR A 65 -1.59 -10.13 -2.73
CA TYR A 65 -1.05 -8.87 -2.26
C TYR A 65 -0.93 -7.86 -3.40
N ASP A 66 -1.21 -6.61 -3.08
CA ASP A 66 -1.00 -5.51 -3.99
C ASP A 66 -0.31 -4.34 -3.29
N THR A 67 0.89 -4.01 -3.76
CA THR A 67 1.76 -2.94 -3.27
C THR A 67 1.82 -1.75 -4.23
N SER A 68 1.09 -1.77 -5.35
CA SER A 68 1.08 -0.67 -6.34
C SER A 68 0.42 0.62 -5.83
N GLY A 69 -0.30 0.55 -4.70
CA GLY A 69 -0.96 1.71 -4.10
C GLY A 69 -2.03 2.32 -5.03
N PRO A 70 -2.30 3.64 -4.91
CA PRO A 70 -3.30 4.33 -5.73
C PRO A 70 -3.06 4.25 -7.24
N TYR A 71 -1.81 4.07 -7.68
CA TYR A 71 -1.47 3.95 -9.11
C TYR A 71 -2.04 2.70 -9.77
N GLY A 72 -2.34 1.65 -9.01
CA GLY A 72 -3.00 0.47 -9.54
C GLY A 72 -4.50 0.47 -9.29
N ASP A 73 -5.11 1.62 -9.01
CA ASP A 73 -6.56 1.79 -8.92
C ASP A 73 -7.03 2.71 -10.06
N PRO A 74 -7.73 2.17 -11.08
CA PRO A 74 -8.17 2.97 -12.22
C PRO A 74 -9.22 4.03 -11.84
N SER A 75 -9.82 3.94 -10.65
CA SER A 75 -10.73 4.95 -10.14
C SER A 75 -10.02 6.15 -9.50
N VAL A 76 -8.69 6.09 -9.32
CA VAL A 76 -7.91 7.15 -8.68
C VAL A 76 -7.01 7.83 -9.70
N HIS A 77 -7.26 9.12 -9.94
CA HIS A 77 -6.34 9.96 -10.69
C HIS A 77 -5.12 10.30 -9.83
N CYS A 78 -3.93 9.89 -10.29
CA CYS A 78 -2.68 10.17 -9.62
C CYS A 78 -1.87 11.19 -10.41
N ASP A 79 -1.72 12.41 -9.86
CA ASP A 79 -0.79 13.40 -10.35
C ASP A 79 0.44 13.45 -9.45
N ALA A 80 1.62 13.22 -10.05
CA ALA A 80 2.89 13.30 -9.33
C ALA A 80 3.15 14.70 -8.77
N GLN A 81 2.63 15.76 -9.38
CA GLN A 81 2.76 17.13 -8.89
C GLN A 81 1.88 17.40 -7.66
N GLU A 82 0.77 16.68 -7.50
CA GLU A 82 -0.14 16.84 -6.35
C GLU A 82 0.22 15.93 -5.17
N GLY A 83 0.91 14.83 -5.46
CA GLY A 83 1.22 13.78 -4.49
C GLY A 83 0.00 12.94 -4.11
N LEU A 84 0.23 11.88 -3.33
CA LEU A 84 -0.83 10.96 -2.94
C LEU A 84 -1.68 11.49 -1.78
N THR A 85 -2.96 11.10 -1.76
CA THR A 85 -3.90 11.36 -0.65
C THR A 85 -3.33 10.85 0.68
N ALA A 86 -3.42 11.68 1.73
CA ALA A 86 -2.90 11.35 3.06
C ALA A 86 -3.85 10.45 3.86
N LEU A 87 -4.09 9.23 3.40
CA LEU A 87 -5.06 8.29 3.98
C LEU A 87 -4.87 8.06 5.49
N ARG A 88 -3.62 8.14 5.97
CA ARG A 88 -3.26 7.90 7.38
C ARG A 88 -3.32 9.15 8.26
N ARG A 89 -3.49 10.35 7.70
CA ARG A 89 -3.40 11.60 8.48
C ARG A 89 -4.42 11.63 9.60
N GLU A 90 -5.66 11.26 9.31
CA GLU A 90 -6.72 11.23 10.31
C GLU A 90 -6.44 10.25 11.45
N TRP A 91 -5.90 9.06 11.13
CA TRP A 91 -5.55 8.05 12.13
C TRP A 91 -4.49 8.56 13.11
N ILE A 92 -3.55 9.38 12.61
CA ILE A 92 -2.45 9.93 13.37
C ILE A 92 -2.95 11.09 14.25
N VAL A 93 -3.70 12.04 13.66
CA VAL A 93 -4.22 13.21 14.38
C VAL A 93 -5.23 12.81 15.46
N ARG A 94 -6.13 11.86 15.16
CA ARG A 94 -7.21 11.43 16.08
C ARG A 94 -6.70 10.81 17.39
N ARG A 95 -5.48 10.26 17.41
CA ARG A 95 -4.87 9.74 18.65
C ARG A 95 -4.62 10.84 19.68
N GLY A 96 -4.42 12.07 19.24
CA GLY A 96 -4.19 13.21 20.13
C GLY A 96 -2.76 13.35 20.64
N ASP A 97 -1.82 12.52 20.18
CA ASP A 97 -0.41 12.51 20.62
C ASP A 97 0.51 13.41 19.81
N VAL A 98 0.00 14.02 18.72
CA VAL A 98 0.76 14.87 17.80
C VAL A 98 0.28 16.31 17.80
N GLU A 99 1.17 17.21 17.41
CA GLU A 99 0.89 18.62 17.14
C GLU A 99 1.55 19.05 15.82
N GLU A 100 0.96 20.06 15.18
CA GLU A 100 1.55 20.69 14.00
C GLU A 100 2.73 21.59 14.39
N TYR A 101 3.74 21.67 13.52
CA TYR A 101 4.85 22.62 13.69
C TYR A 101 5.34 23.13 12.33
N GLU A 102 6.05 24.27 12.33
CA GLU A 102 6.44 24.99 11.10
C GLU A 102 7.39 24.20 10.16
N GLY A 103 8.01 23.12 10.64
CA GLY A 103 9.01 22.39 9.86
C GLY A 103 10.41 23.00 9.97
N ARG A 104 11.41 22.30 9.41
CA ARG A 104 12.77 22.83 9.25
C ARG A 104 12.82 23.65 7.96
N VAL A 105 13.46 24.82 8.00
CA VAL A 105 13.76 25.61 6.81
C VAL A 105 14.78 24.87 5.96
N LEU A 106 14.50 24.74 4.66
CA LEU A 106 15.40 24.12 3.68
C LEU A 106 16.71 24.92 3.58
N GLN A 107 17.82 24.20 3.54
CA GLN A 107 19.16 24.75 3.36
C GLN A 107 19.73 24.29 2.02
N PRO A 108 20.65 25.05 1.39
CA PRO A 108 21.23 24.67 0.10
C PRO A 108 21.90 23.29 0.12
N ILE A 109 22.44 22.91 1.27
CA ILE A 109 23.12 21.62 1.47
C ILE A 109 22.16 20.43 1.35
N ASP A 110 20.86 20.63 1.61
CA ASP A 110 19.85 19.58 1.45
C ASP A 110 19.70 19.19 -0.05
N ASP A 111 19.98 20.13 -0.96
CA ASP A 111 20.00 19.93 -2.42
C ASP A 111 21.43 19.75 -2.99
N GLY A 112 22.45 19.62 -2.13
CA GLY A 112 23.84 19.42 -2.55
C GLY A 112 24.60 20.69 -2.97
N TYR A 113 24.13 21.88 -2.58
CA TYR A 113 24.77 23.17 -2.85
C TYR A 113 25.34 23.81 -1.59
N LEU A 114 26.39 24.62 -1.74
CA LEU A 114 27.01 25.34 -0.61
C LEU A 114 26.30 26.67 -0.28
N THR A 115 25.64 27.27 -1.26
CA THR A 115 25.00 28.60 -1.13
C THR A 115 23.65 28.63 -1.83
N PHE A 116 22.77 29.52 -1.38
CA PHE A 116 21.47 29.74 -2.02
C PHE A 116 21.61 30.25 -3.46
N ASP A 117 22.63 31.05 -3.76
CA ASP A 117 22.88 31.54 -5.12
C ASP A 117 23.18 30.39 -6.08
N ALA A 118 23.98 29.41 -5.65
CA ALA A 118 24.29 28.24 -6.47
C ALA A 118 23.03 27.37 -6.71
N ALA A 119 22.20 27.19 -5.69
CA ALA A 119 20.92 26.50 -5.81
C ALA A 119 19.95 27.26 -6.74
N ASN A 120 19.83 28.58 -6.60
CA ASN A 120 18.98 29.42 -7.43
C ASN A 120 19.42 29.40 -8.90
N HIS A 121 20.72 29.42 -9.17
CA HIS A 121 21.24 29.26 -10.52
C HIS A 121 20.89 27.87 -11.09
N ALA A 122 20.89 26.81 -10.27
CA ALA A 122 20.47 25.47 -10.71
C ALA A 122 18.98 25.40 -11.07
N ARG A 123 18.12 26.19 -10.41
CA ARG A 123 16.67 26.28 -10.73
C ARG A 123 16.39 26.94 -12.09
N GLN A 124 17.30 27.78 -12.58
CA GLN A 124 17.16 28.50 -13.84
C GLN A 124 17.75 27.76 -15.05
N LYS A 125 18.39 26.60 -14.86
CA LYS A 125 18.99 25.84 -15.95
C LYS A 125 17.93 25.33 -16.93
N GLU A 126 18.28 25.30 -18.22
CA GLU A 126 17.40 24.74 -19.26
C GLU A 126 17.28 23.20 -19.15
N LYS A 127 18.35 22.52 -18.72
CA LYS A 127 18.39 21.06 -18.53
C LYS A 127 18.86 20.71 -17.12
N GLY A 128 18.19 19.72 -16.51
CA GLY A 128 18.50 19.26 -15.15
C GLY A 128 18.25 20.34 -14.10
N ARG A 129 17.18 21.13 -14.27
CA ARG A 129 16.79 22.16 -13.31
C ARG A 129 16.43 21.54 -11.97
N LEU A 130 16.81 22.21 -10.89
CA LEU A 130 16.31 21.88 -9.56
C LEU A 130 14.84 22.29 -9.47
N GLU A 131 13.95 21.33 -9.23
CA GLU A 131 12.51 21.56 -9.09
C GLU A 131 12.09 21.31 -7.64
N ASP A 132 11.31 22.24 -7.08
CA ASP A 132 10.65 22.00 -5.80
C ASP A 132 9.37 21.21 -6.02
N PHE A 133 9.06 20.34 -5.07
CA PHE A 133 7.79 19.65 -5.06
C PHE A 133 6.63 20.65 -4.83
N PRO A 134 5.71 20.83 -5.80
CA PRO A 134 4.75 21.94 -5.75
C PRO A 134 3.62 21.72 -4.72
N ALA A 135 3.39 20.47 -4.29
CA ALA A 135 2.33 20.13 -3.33
C ALA A 135 2.82 19.94 -1.88
N LEU A 136 3.82 20.72 -1.45
CA LEU A 136 4.22 20.86 -0.04
C LEU A 136 3.17 21.63 0.80
N ARG A 137 1.89 21.26 0.70
CA ARG A 137 0.76 21.96 1.35
C ARG A 137 0.49 21.52 2.80
N ARG A 138 1.15 20.46 3.27
CA ARG A 138 0.81 19.79 4.53
C ARG A 138 1.74 20.26 5.63
N THR A 139 1.16 20.76 6.73
CA THR A 139 1.93 21.07 7.94
C THR A 139 2.54 19.78 8.51
N PRO A 140 3.86 19.76 8.74
CA PRO A 140 4.53 18.66 9.43
C PRO A 140 3.95 18.44 10.84
N LEU A 141 4.02 17.20 11.30
CA LEU A 141 3.57 16.79 12.64
C LEU A 141 4.77 16.36 13.48
N ARG A 142 4.73 16.66 14.77
CA ARG A 142 5.65 16.12 15.78
C ARG A 142 4.88 15.59 16.97
N ALA A 143 5.52 14.77 17.79
CA ALA A 143 4.95 14.35 19.07
C ALA A 143 4.77 15.56 20.00
N LYS A 144 3.68 15.61 20.74
CA LYS A 144 3.51 16.57 21.84
C LYS A 144 4.59 16.35 22.90
N THR A 145 4.88 17.38 23.68
CA THR A 145 5.79 17.28 24.82
C THR A 145 5.36 16.15 25.76
N GLY A 146 6.25 15.19 26.02
CA GLY A 146 5.98 14.04 26.89
C GLY A 146 5.25 12.87 26.23
N ALA A 147 4.81 12.99 24.98
CA ALA A 147 4.20 11.90 24.22
C ALA A 147 5.24 11.11 23.41
N CYS A 148 4.96 9.83 23.16
CA CYS A 148 5.73 8.98 22.25
C CYS A 148 4.82 8.40 21.18
N VAL A 149 5.17 8.58 19.90
CA VAL A 149 4.28 8.29 18.77
C VAL A 149 4.63 7.01 18.01
N THR A 150 5.56 6.21 18.54
CA THR A 150 6.05 5.01 17.86
C THR A 150 5.06 3.85 18.00
N GLN A 151 4.97 2.99 16.99
CA GLN A 151 4.12 1.79 17.05
C GLN A 151 4.54 0.86 18.21
N MET A 152 5.84 0.74 18.49
CA MET A 152 6.35 -0.03 19.62
C MET A 152 5.90 0.54 20.98
N HIS A 153 5.81 1.87 21.13
CA HIS A 153 5.28 2.48 22.35
C HIS A 153 3.82 2.09 22.60
N TYR A 154 2.96 2.28 21.59
CA TYR A 154 1.56 1.88 21.68
C TYR A 154 1.41 0.37 21.94
N ALA A 155 2.21 -0.45 21.24
CA ALA A 155 2.18 -1.89 21.40
C ALA A 155 2.50 -2.34 22.83
N LYS A 156 3.55 -1.77 23.43
CA LYS A 156 3.95 -2.05 24.82
C LYS A 156 2.92 -1.57 25.85
N GLN A 157 2.09 -0.59 25.50
CA GLN A 157 0.95 -0.15 26.31
C GLN A 157 -0.30 -1.01 26.10
N GLY A 158 -0.25 -2.02 25.23
CA GLY A 158 -1.40 -2.87 24.92
C GLY A 158 -2.37 -2.28 23.89
N ILE A 159 -2.05 -1.11 23.32
CA ILE A 159 -2.90 -0.37 22.38
C ILE A 159 -2.75 -0.94 20.97
N ILE A 160 -3.88 -1.20 20.31
CA ILE A 160 -3.94 -1.63 18.91
C ILE A 160 -4.25 -0.40 18.06
N THR A 161 -3.31 -0.02 17.21
CA THR A 161 -3.48 1.13 16.31
C THR A 161 -4.21 0.74 15.02
N PRO A 162 -4.78 1.70 14.27
CA PRO A 162 -5.32 1.44 12.93
C PRO A 162 -4.30 0.78 11.99
N GLU A 163 -3.00 1.07 12.13
CA GLU A 163 -1.97 0.39 11.33
C GLU A 163 -1.82 -1.10 11.68
N MET A 164 -1.92 -1.47 12.95
CA MET A 164 -1.84 -2.88 13.37
C MET A 164 -3.01 -3.68 12.81
N GLU A 165 -4.21 -3.10 12.81
CA GLU A 165 -5.37 -3.72 12.14
C GLU A 165 -5.18 -3.80 10.63
N TYR A 166 -4.74 -2.71 10.00
CA TYR A 166 -4.46 -2.67 8.57
C TYR A 166 -3.49 -3.79 8.16
N ILE A 167 -2.40 -3.98 8.91
CA ILE A 167 -1.44 -5.06 8.71
C ILE A 167 -2.12 -6.41 8.88
N ALA A 168 -2.85 -6.64 9.97
CA ALA A 168 -3.51 -7.92 10.23
C ALA A 168 -4.47 -8.34 9.10
N ILE A 169 -5.28 -7.41 8.58
CA ILE A 169 -6.15 -7.68 7.43
C ILE A 169 -5.31 -8.02 6.19
N ARG A 170 -4.24 -7.25 5.94
CA ARG A 170 -3.35 -7.43 4.79
C ARG A 170 -2.65 -8.80 4.81
N GLU A 171 -2.17 -9.21 5.98
CA GLU A 171 -1.49 -10.50 6.20
C GLU A 171 -2.40 -11.71 6.04
N ASN A 172 -3.70 -11.53 6.22
CA ASN A 172 -4.66 -12.60 5.99
C ASN A 172 -5.12 -12.70 4.53
N LEU A 173 -4.62 -11.88 3.60
CA LEU A 173 -5.22 -11.69 2.27
C LEU A 173 -6.71 -11.32 2.38
N GLY A 174 -7.08 -10.62 3.46
CA GLY A 174 -8.47 -10.28 3.72
C GLY A 174 -9.41 -11.46 3.98
N ARG A 175 -8.87 -12.62 4.38
CA ARG A 175 -9.67 -13.67 5.02
C ARG A 175 -10.24 -13.09 6.32
N ARG A 176 -11.53 -13.27 6.58
CA ARG A 176 -12.16 -12.95 7.88
C ARG A 176 -12.14 -14.18 8.79
N LYS A 177 -12.02 -13.95 10.09
CA LYS A 177 -11.99 -14.99 11.13
C LYS A 177 -13.32 -15.76 11.23
N ASP A 178 -14.42 -15.06 10.95
CA ASP A 178 -15.78 -15.61 10.92
C ASP A 178 -16.26 -15.72 9.48
N LEU A 179 -16.80 -16.89 9.13
CA LEU A 179 -17.54 -17.17 7.91
C LEU A 179 -18.53 -16.04 7.56
N GLU A 180 -18.76 -15.76 6.28
CA GLU A 180 -20.11 -15.54 5.74
C GLU A 180 -20.06 -15.51 4.20
N CYS A 181 -20.99 -16.26 3.59
CA CYS A 181 -21.06 -16.64 2.17
C CYS A 181 -20.11 -17.76 1.72
N GLY A 182 -20.09 -18.91 2.42
CA GLY A 182 -19.89 -20.24 1.81
C GLY A 182 -18.75 -20.44 0.79
N GLY A 183 -17.69 -19.63 0.87
CA GLY A 183 -16.77 -19.42 -0.25
C GLY A 183 -15.31 -19.76 0.03
N LEU A 184 -14.97 -20.28 1.21
CA LEU A 184 -13.69 -20.94 1.46
C LEU A 184 -13.93 -22.14 2.37
N THR A 185 -13.77 -23.32 1.78
CA THR A 185 -13.65 -24.59 2.47
C THR A 185 -12.54 -24.51 3.53
N PRO A 186 -12.65 -25.25 4.66
CA PRO A 186 -11.53 -25.48 5.58
C PRO A 186 -10.27 -25.87 4.79
N LEU A 187 -9.07 -25.61 5.34
CA LEU A 187 -7.83 -26.21 4.81
C LEU A 187 -8.13 -27.68 4.50
N SER A 188 -8.17 -28.00 3.22
CA SER A 188 -8.56 -29.33 2.79
C SER A 188 -7.30 -30.17 2.70
N ASP A 189 -7.36 -31.35 3.30
CA ASP A 189 -6.33 -32.37 3.09
C ASP A 189 -6.32 -32.88 1.63
N ASP A 190 -7.35 -32.54 0.85
CA ASP A 190 -7.37 -32.71 -0.59
C ASP A 190 -6.31 -31.83 -1.27
N ARG A 191 -5.30 -32.49 -1.86
CA ARG A 191 -4.21 -31.86 -2.63
C ARG A 191 -4.70 -31.12 -3.86
N SER A 192 -5.90 -31.42 -4.36
CA SER A 192 -6.48 -30.78 -5.53
C SER A 192 -7.19 -29.46 -5.23
N SER A 193 -7.30 -29.08 -3.96
CA SER A 193 -7.94 -27.84 -3.55
C SER A 193 -6.97 -26.65 -3.55
N LEU A 194 -7.48 -25.49 -3.96
CA LEU A 194 -6.76 -24.20 -3.87
C LEU A 194 -6.47 -23.78 -2.42
N ASN A 195 -7.20 -24.34 -1.46
CA ASN A 195 -7.00 -24.10 -0.03
C ASN A 195 -6.06 -25.13 0.62
N HIS A 196 -5.45 -26.03 -0.16
CA HIS A 196 -4.42 -26.93 0.34
C HIS A 196 -3.12 -26.17 0.57
N GLN A 197 -2.60 -26.23 1.80
CA GLN A 197 -1.30 -25.68 2.15
C GLN A 197 -0.44 -26.76 2.79
N HIS A 198 0.76 -26.99 2.24
CA HIS A 198 1.74 -27.86 2.88
C HIS A 198 2.09 -27.32 4.27
N LYS A 199 2.14 -28.20 5.27
CA LYS A 199 2.49 -27.83 6.66
C LYS A 199 3.82 -27.08 6.77
N GLY A 200 4.75 -27.35 5.85
CA GLY A 200 6.09 -26.75 5.84
C GLY A 200 6.88 -27.05 7.12
N VAL A 201 8.06 -26.42 7.24
CA VAL A 201 8.86 -26.41 8.46
C VAL A 201 9.26 -24.96 8.73
N SER A 202 8.80 -24.41 9.86
CA SER A 202 9.02 -22.99 10.19
C SER A 202 10.33 -22.71 10.91
N PHE A 203 11.14 -23.73 11.20
CA PHE A 203 12.40 -23.64 11.95
C PHE A 203 12.29 -22.85 13.26
N GLY A 204 11.16 -22.98 13.96
CA GLY A 204 10.90 -22.30 15.22
C GLY A 204 10.19 -20.94 15.10
N ALA A 205 9.85 -20.49 13.89
CA ALA A 205 9.04 -19.28 13.71
C ALA A 205 7.60 -19.49 14.20
N SER A 206 7.06 -18.50 14.90
CA SER A 206 5.70 -18.50 15.45
C SER A 206 4.70 -17.90 14.45
N ILE A 207 4.49 -18.56 13.31
CA ILE A 207 3.57 -18.10 12.27
C ILE A 207 2.15 -18.58 12.61
N PRO A 208 1.18 -17.68 12.85
CA PRO A 208 -0.18 -18.07 13.16
C PRO A 208 -0.93 -18.51 11.89
N SER A 209 -1.98 -19.32 12.05
CA SER A 209 -2.89 -19.67 10.95
C SER A 209 -3.71 -18.46 10.47
N TYR A 210 -3.96 -17.51 11.37
CA TYR A 210 -4.68 -16.27 11.14
C TYR A 210 -4.02 -15.14 11.93
N VAL A 211 -3.71 -14.03 11.24
CA VAL A 211 -3.04 -12.87 11.84
C VAL A 211 -4.09 -11.95 12.47
N THR A 212 -4.09 -11.77 13.79
CA THR A 212 -4.98 -10.79 14.45
C THR A 212 -4.26 -9.47 14.71
N PRO A 213 -4.99 -8.35 14.91
CA PRO A 213 -4.37 -7.10 15.33
C PRO A 213 -3.59 -7.24 16.65
N GLU A 214 -4.06 -8.09 17.57
CA GLU A 214 -3.35 -8.44 18.82
C GLU A 214 -2.03 -9.15 18.54
N PHE A 215 -2.00 -10.11 17.61
CA PHE A 215 -0.76 -10.77 17.23
C PHE A 215 0.25 -9.76 16.67
N VAL A 216 -0.17 -8.87 15.76
CA VAL A 216 0.69 -7.81 15.22
C VAL A 216 1.22 -6.92 16.33
N ARG A 217 0.37 -6.51 17.27
CA ARG A 217 0.76 -5.73 18.45
C ARG A 217 1.83 -6.46 19.26
N ASP A 218 1.64 -7.74 19.56
CA ASP A 218 2.57 -8.51 20.39
C ASP A 218 3.93 -8.69 19.70
N GLU A 219 3.95 -8.94 18.39
CA GLU A 219 5.19 -8.97 17.59
C GLU A 219 5.93 -7.63 17.65
N VAL A 220 5.21 -6.52 17.44
CA VAL A 220 5.76 -5.15 17.51
C VAL A 220 6.27 -4.81 18.91
N ALA A 221 5.55 -5.20 19.97
CA ALA A 221 5.92 -4.90 21.36
C ALA A 221 7.27 -5.53 21.75
N ARG A 222 7.56 -6.71 21.21
CA ARG A 222 8.82 -7.44 21.43
C ARG A 222 9.86 -7.26 20.32
N GLY A 223 9.57 -6.42 19.32
CA GLY A 223 10.51 -6.03 18.27
C GLY A 223 10.88 -7.14 17.29
N ARG A 224 9.92 -8.01 16.93
CA ARG A 224 10.10 -9.05 15.89
C ARG A 224 9.29 -8.73 14.65
#